data_AF-A0A1G8YAK0-F1
#
_entry.id   AF-A0A1G8YAK0-F1
#
_cell.length_a   1.000
_cell.length_b   1.000
_cell.length_c   1.000
_cell.angle_alpha   90.00
_cell.angle_beta   90.00
_cell.angle_gamma   90.00
#
_symmetry.space_group_name_H-M   'P 1'
#
loop_
_entity.id
_entity.type
_entity.pdbx_description
1 polymer ?
#
loop_
_entity_poly.entity_id
_entity_poly.type
_entity_poly.pdbx_seq_one_letter_code
_entity_poly.pdbx_strand_id
1 'polypeptide(L)' 'MAKSQSSRTSDDDPKLLAILEGRPCPDCDDGELERGTYKENRAVVCDSCDTPRAQLW' A
#
# COMPACT_ATOMS: atom_id res chain seq x y z
N MET A 1 0.93 -9.69 35.78
CA MET A 1 1.04 -10.32 34.45
C MET A 1 1.13 -9.21 33.42
N ALA A 2 2.24 -9.12 32.69
CA ALA A 2 2.52 -8.06 31.73
C ALA A 2 1.75 -8.30 30.42
N LYS A 3 1.15 -7.26 29.83
CA LYS A 3 0.84 -7.22 28.40
C LYS A 3 1.14 -5.83 27.86
N SER A 4 2.43 -5.54 27.73
CA SER A 4 2.94 -4.64 26.72
C SER A 4 2.46 -5.17 25.37
N GLN A 5 1.59 -4.44 24.66
CA GLN A 5 1.35 -4.71 23.25
C GLN A 5 1.75 -3.46 22.49
N SER A 6 3.01 -3.53 22.07
CA SER A 6 3.70 -2.66 21.14
C SER A 6 2.81 -2.27 19.95
N SER A 7 2.90 -0.99 19.58
CA SER A 7 2.85 -0.45 18.22
C SER A 7 2.21 -1.37 17.17
N ARG A 8 0.91 -1.22 16.91
CA ARG A 8 0.16 -2.03 15.93
C ARG A 8 0.35 -1.55 14.48
N THR A 9 1.57 -1.24 14.06
CA THR A 9 1.87 -0.67 12.74
C THR A 9 2.99 -1.44 12.03
N SER A 10 2.94 -2.77 12.05
CA SER A 10 3.95 -3.55 11.31
C SER A 10 3.44 -4.83 10.65
N ASP A 11 2.32 -5.39 11.11
CA ASP A 11 1.76 -6.63 10.55
C ASP A 11 0.63 -6.40 9.53
N ASP A 12 -0.10 -5.27 9.65
CA ASP A 12 -1.20 -4.94 8.72
C ASP A 12 -0.69 -4.31 7.41
N ASP A 13 0.45 -3.64 7.47
CA ASP A 13 1.08 -2.94 6.35
C ASP A 13 1.29 -3.82 5.10
N PRO A 14 1.94 -5.01 5.18
CA PRO A 14 2.06 -5.90 4.03
C PRO A 14 0.72 -6.45 3.54
N LYS A 15 -0.28 -6.58 4.42
CA LYS A 15 -1.61 -7.06 4.07
C LYS A 15 -2.41 -5.98 3.33
N LEU A 16 -2.28 -4.72 3.71
CA LEU A 16 -2.90 -3.59 3.03
C LEU A 16 -2.39 -3.46 1.59
N LEU A 17 -1.07 -3.58 1.38
CA LEU A 17 -0.50 -3.59 0.04
C LEU A 17 -1.00 -4.78 -0.79
N ALA A 18 -1.14 -5.96 -0.17
CA ALA A 18 -1.68 -7.15 -0.85
C ALA A 18 -3.16 -7.04 -1.22
N ILE A 19 -3.97 -6.33 -0.42
CA ILE A 19 -5.40 -6.10 -0.71
C ILE A 19 -5.58 -5.10 -1.85
N LEU A 20 -4.67 -4.14 -1.97
CA LEU A 20 -4.76 -3.07 -2.97
C LEU A 20 -4.14 -3.43 -4.32
N GLU A 21 -3.18 -4.36 -4.35
CA GLU A 21 -2.59 -4.90 -5.58
C GLU A 21 -3.65 -5.55 -6.48
N GLY A 22 -3.59 -5.28 -7.80
CA GLY A 22 -4.51 -5.79 -8.80
C GLY A 22 -5.90 -5.16 -8.79
N ARG A 23 -6.10 -4.08 -8.03
CA ARG A 23 -7.35 -3.30 -8.07
C ARG A 23 -7.27 -2.21 -9.14
N PRO A 24 -8.40 -1.84 -9.77
CA PRO A 24 -8.42 -0.70 -10.68
C PRO A 24 -8.08 0.60 -9.93
N CYS A 25 -7.36 1.49 -10.60
CA CYS A 25 -7.06 2.81 -10.09
C CYS A 25 -8.36 3.62 -9.95
N PRO A 26 -8.62 4.27 -8.81
CA PRO A 26 -9.78 5.15 -8.67
C PRO A 26 -9.60 6.51 -9.35
N ASP A 27 -8.36 6.89 -9.66
CA ASP A 27 -8.01 8.19 -10.26
C ASP A 27 -7.95 8.14 -11.79
N CYS A 28 -7.76 6.95 -12.39
CA CYS A 28 -7.78 6.75 -13.84
C CYS A 28 -8.48 5.42 -14.19
N ASP A 29 -9.19 5.37 -15.32
CA ASP A 29 -9.99 4.19 -15.71
C ASP A 29 -9.15 3.10 -16.41
N ASP A 30 -7.92 3.43 -16.82
CA ASP A 30 -7.07 2.60 -17.67
C ASP A 30 -6.01 1.82 -16.87
N GLY A 31 -5.77 2.19 -15.61
CA GLY A 31 -4.65 1.69 -14.83
C GLY A 31 -5.03 0.80 -13.66
N GLU A 32 -4.11 -0.07 -13.30
CA GLU A 32 -4.21 -0.98 -12.17
C GLU A 32 -3.19 -0.62 -11.09
N LEU A 33 -3.57 -0.91 -9.84
CA LEU A 33 -2.75 -0.70 -8.68
C LEU A 33 -1.73 -1.85 -8.54
N GLU A 34 -0.45 -1.53 -8.53
CA GLU A 34 0.65 -2.48 -8.36
C GLU A 34 1.53 -2.13 -7.16
N ARG A 35 2.25 -3.12 -6.64
CA ARG A 35 3.21 -2.89 -5.55
C ARG A 35 4.47 -2.24 -6.09
N GLY A 36 4.61 -0.96 -5.77
CA GLY A 36 5.77 -0.16 -6.10
C GLY A 36 6.52 0.32 -4.86
N THR A 37 7.42 1.26 -5.10
CA THR A 37 8.09 2.05 -4.06
C THR A 37 7.83 3.50 -4.36
N TYR A 38 7.22 4.22 -3.43
CA TYR A 38 7.03 5.66 -3.52
C TYR A 38 7.88 6.33 -2.48
N LYS A 39 8.79 7.23 -2.91
CA LYS A 39 9.72 7.96 -2.02
C LYS A 39 10.38 7.03 -0.99
N GLU A 40 11.05 5.98 -1.49
CA GLU A 40 11.82 4.99 -0.70
C GLU A 40 10.99 4.05 0.19
N ASN A 41 9.69 4.28 0.31
CA ASN A 41 8.79 3.43 1.06
C ASN A 41 7.97 2.53 0.16
N ARG A 42 7.65 1.32 0.64
CA ARG A 42 6.75 0.41 -0.06
C ARG A 42 5.37 1.05 -0.18
N ALA A 43 4.85 1.04 -1.40
CA ALA A 43 3.59 1.65 -1.71
C ALA A 43 2.84 0.82 -2.74
N VAL A 44 1.54 1.04 -2.84
CA VAL A 44 0.78 0.63 -4.01
C VAL A 44 0.60 1.85 -4.90
N VAL A 45 1.05 1.74 -6.14
CA VAL A 45 1.10 2.82 -7.14
C VAL A 45 0.38 2.34 -8.39
N CYS A 46 -0.32 3.24 -9.08
CA CYS A 46 -0.92 2.92 -10.36
C CYS A 46 0.14 2.82 -11.47
N ASP A 47 0.14 1.75 -12.26
CA ASP A 47 1.05 1.57 -13.40
C ASP A 47 0.86 2.66 -14.48
N SER A 48 -0.38 3.08 -14.73
CA SER A 48 -0.67 4.00 -15.84
C SER A 48 -0.48 5.49 -15.50
N CYS A 49 -0.79 5.89 -14.27
CA CYS A 49 -0.78 7.31 -13.86
C CYS A 49 0.20 7.63 -12.73
N ASP A 50 1.01 6.66 -12.28
CA ASP A 50 2.00 6.76 -11.20
C ASP A 50 1.42 7.29 -9.87
N THR A 51 0.10 7.23 -9.70
CA THR A 51 -0.56 7.80 -8.53
C THR A 51 -0.44 6.84 -7.34
N PRO A 52 0.18 7.26 -6.22
CA PRO A 52 0.33 6.41 -5.04
C PRO A 52 -0.99 6.34 -4.27
N ARG A 53 -1.49 5.12 -4.05
CA ARG A 53 -2.75 4.90 -3.32
C ARG A 53 -2.54 4.71 -1.82
N ALA A 54 -1.49 3.99 -1.45
CA ALA A 54 -1.14 3.73 -0.06
C ALA A 54 0.38 3.58 0.04
N GLN A 55 0.96 4.16 1.09
CA GLN A 55 2.39 4.10 1.40
C GLN A 55 2.54 3.64 2.86
N LEU A 56 3.47 2.73 3.11
CA LEU A 56 3.86 2.28 4.44
C LEU A 56 5.00 3.17 4.97
N TRP A 57 5.06 3.47 6.27
CA TRP A 57 6.00 4.45 6.85
C TRP A 57 6.80 3.83 8.00
#